data_AF-A0A2N9NPV6-F1
#
_entry.id   AF-A0A2N9NPV6-F1
#
_cell.length_a   1.000
_cell.length_b   1.000
_cell.length_c   1.000
_cell.angle_alpha   90.00
_cell.angle_beta   90.00
_cell.angle_gamma   90.00
#
_symmetry.space_group_name_H-M   'P 1'
#
loop_
_entity.id
_entity.type
_entity.pdbx_description
1 polymer ?
#
loop_
_entity_poly.entity_id
_entity_poly.type
_entity_poly.pdbx_seq_one_letter_code
_entity_poly.pdbx_strand_id
1 'polypeptide(L)' 'MCKTNKRQRMSKNKDVEIRKDFNNPKHEPHYDVTVRIPSVGGADHMRVREDGSVINGETCIGKAKMQWEPQ' A
#
# COMPACT_ATOMS: atom_id res chain seq x y z
N MET A 1 -25.89 -11.46 1.12
CA MET A 1 -24.85 -12.18 0.36
C MET A 1 -23.64 -11.26 0.18
N CYS A 2 -22.62 -11.38 1.05
CA CYS A 2 -21.39 -10.58 0.91
C CYS A 2 -20.49 -11.22 -0.15
N LYS A 3 -20.32 -10.54 -1.29
CA LYS A 3 -19.41 -10.96 -2.35
C LYS A 3 -17.97 -10.72 -1.88
N THR A 4 -17.26 -11.79 -1.57
CA THR A 4 -15.83 -11.76 -1.25
C THR A 4 -15.06 -11.38 -2.52
N ASN A 5 -14.69 -10.11 -2.65
CA ASN A 5 -13.80 -9.64 -3.70
C ASN A 5 -12.47 -10.39 -3.59
N LYS A 6 -12.20 -11.26 -4.55
CA LYS A 6 -10.93 -11.99 -4.71
C LYS A 6 -9.83 -10.97 -5.02
N ARG A 7 -9.20 -10.42 -3.99
CA ARG A 7 -7.98 -9.60 -4.09
C ARG A 7 -6.87 -10.49 -4.65
N GLN A 8 -6.55 -10.33 -5.93
CA GLN A 8 -5.44 -11.03 -6.57
C GLN A 8 -4.13 -10.54 -5.96
N ARG A 9 -3.43 -11.45 -5.27
CA ARG A 9 -2.15 -11.20 -4.61
C ARG A 9 -1.02 -11.42 -5.64
N MET A 10 -0.44 -10.34 -6.13
CA MET A 10 0.67 -10.38 -7.10
C MET A 10 1.99 -10.22 -6.34
N SER A 11 2.84 -11.26 -6.39
CA SER A 11 4.16 -11.34 -5.75
C SER A 11 4.18 -11.37 -4.21
N LYS A 12 4.91 -12.34 -3.64
CA LYS A 12 5.27 -12.41 -2.21
C LYS A 12 6.80 -12.33 -2.12
N ASN A 13 7.35 -11.13 -2.06
CA ASN A 13 8.61 -10.95 -1.34
C ASN A 13 8.24 -10.80 0.14
N LYS A 14 9.03 -11.35 1.08
CA LYS A 14 8.72 -11.24 2.52
C LYS A 14 8.66 -9.77 2.98
N ASP A 15 9.41 -8.93 2.27
CA ASP A 15 9.56 -7.52 2.60
C ASP A 15 8.72 -6.59 1.72
N VAL A 16 8.03 -7.10 0.69
CA VAL A 16 7.18 -6.27 -0.19
C VAL A 16 5.87 -6.99 -0.50
N GLU A 17 4.76 -6.32 -0.22
CA GLU A 17 3.42 -6.75 -0.58
C GLU A 17 2.75 -5.68 -1.45
N ILE A 18 2.24 -6.09 -2.61
CA ILE A 18 1.49 -5.22 -3.52
C ILE A 18 0.06 -5.73 -3.63
N ARG A 19 -0.91 -4.86 -3.40
CA ARG A 19 -2.34 -5.13 -3.55
C ARG A 19 -2.94 -4.17 -4.55
N LYS A 20 -3.76 -4.68 -5.45
CA LYS A 20 -4.52 -3.86 -6.39
C LYS A 20 -5.90 -3.56 -5.78
N ASP A 21 -6.33 -2.30 -5.83
CA ASP A 21 -7.69 -1.90 -5.47
C ASP A 21 -8.28 -0.97 -6.54
N PHE A 22 -8.96 -1.59 -7.51
CA PHE A 22 -9.60 -0.91 -8.64
C PHE A 22 -11.07 -0.58 -8.42
N ASN A 23 -11.65 -1.05 -7.31
CA ASN A 23 -13.07 -0.90 -7.02
C ASN A 23 -13.32 0.02 -5.80
N ASN A 24 -12.35 0.87 -5.47
CA ASN A 24 -12.45 1.77 -4.33
C ASN A 24 -13.32 2.98 -4.69
N PRO A 25 -14.45 3.24 -4.01
CA PRO A 25 -15.30 4.39 -4.34
C PRO A 25 -14.71 5.73 -3.86
N LYS A 26 -13.70 5.71 -2.97
CA LYS A 26 -13.08 6.91 -2.40
C LYS A 26 -11.84 7.37 -3.18
N HIS A 27 -11.20 6.45 -3.89
CA HIS A 27 -9.95 6.68 -4.60
C HIS A 27 -10.04 6.09 -5.99
N GLU A 28 -9.49 6.77 -7.00
CA GLU A 28 -9.29 6.20 -8.34
C GLU A 28 -8.53 4.85 -8.28
N PRO A 29 -8.62 4.01 -9.32
CA PRO A 29 -7.87 2.76 -9.43
C PRO A 29 -6.39 2.91 -9.00
N HIS A 30 -5.97 2.13 -8.00
CA HIS A 30 -4.62 2.24 -7.43
C HIS A 30 -4.05 0.92 -6.94
N TYR A 31 -2.77 0.97 -6.61
CA TYR A 31 -1.99 -0.06 -5.95
C TYR A 31 -1.66 0.39 -4.53
N ASP A 32 -2.00 -0.43 -3.55
CA ASP A 32 -1.46 -0.32 -2.21
C ASP A 32 -0.18 -1.14 -2.13
N VAL A 33 0.95 -0.47 -1.92
CA VAL A 33 2.28 -1.06 -1.76
C VAL A 33 2.65 -1.01 -0.28
N THR A 34 3.04 -2.14 0.29
CA THR A 34 3.58 -2.22 1.65
C THR A 34 4.99 -2.76 1.60
N VAL A 35 5.96 -1.97 2.05
CA VAL A 35 7.36 -2.35 2.18
C VAL A 35 7.67 -2.50 3.65
N ARG A 36 8.14 -3.67 4.09
CA ARG A 36 8.61 -3.87 5.47
C ARG A 36 10.06 -3.38 5.56
N ILE A 37 10.39 -2.80 6.71
CA ILE A 37 11.73 -2.31 7.04
C ILE A 37 12.23 -3.11 8.26
N PRO A 38 12.78 -4.33 8.06
CA PRO A 38 13.09 -5.24 9.17
C PRO A 38 14.08 -4.67 10.19
N SER A 39 15.03 -3.84 9.74
CA SER A 39 16.08 -3.24 10.57
C SER A 39 15.54 -2.39 11.72
N VAL A 40 14.37 -1.78 11.55
CA VAL A 40 13.72 -0.92 12.55
C VAL A 40 12.34 -1.44 12.98
N GLY A 41 11.97 -2.65 12.54
CA GLY A 41 10.63 -3.19 12.75
C GLY A 41 9.52 -2.31 12.17
N GLY A 42 9.83 -1.60 11.07
CA GLY A 42 8.93 -0.63 10.45
C GLY A 42 8.25 -1.17 9.19
N ALA A 43 7.36 -0.34 8.63
CA ALA A 43 6.79 -0.54 7.32
C ALA A 43 6.43 0.80 6.67
N ASP A 44 6.64 0.89 5.37
CA ASP A 44 6.09 1.95 4.53
C ASP A 44 4.85 1.43 3.82
N HIS A 45 3.78 2.21 3.90
CA HIS A 45 2.54 2.01 3.17
C HIS A 45 2.42 3.13 2.15
N MET A 46 2.37 2.79 0.86
CA MET A 46 2.27 3.75 -0.22
C MET A 46 1.07 3.42 -1.08
N ARG A 47 0.39 4.46 -1.55
CA ARG A 47 -0.62 4.32 -2.58
C ARG A 47 -0.10 4.90 -3.88
N VAL A 48 -0.20 4.11 -4.95
CA VAL A 48 0.35 4.44 -6.26
C VAL A 48 -0.73 4.29 -7.32
N ARG A 49 -0.86 5.24 -8.24
CA ARG A 49 -1.74 5.11 -9.42
C ARG A 49 -1.20 4.06 -10.39
N GLU A 50 -1.98 3.75 -11.43
CA GLU A 50 -1.54 2.81 -12.47
C GLU A 50 -0.33 3.29 -13.28
N ASP A 51 -0.14 4.61 -13.40
CA ASP A 51 1.00 5.23 -14.09
C ASP A 51 2.29 5.24 -13.26
N GLY A 52 2.25 4.74 -12.02
CA GLY A 52 3.38 4.75 -11.09
C GLY A 52 3.51 6.02 -10.26
N SER A 53 2.64 7.02 -10.43
CA SER A 53 2.63 8.21 -9.58
C SER A 53 2.16 7.88 -8.16
N VAL A 54 2.87 8.39 -7.15
CA VAL A 54 2.46 8.24 -5.75
C VAL A 54 1.28 9.18 -5.47
N ILE A 55 0.28 8.70 -4.74
CA ILE A 55 -0.84 9.52 -4.25
C ILE A 55 -0.48 10.05 -2.86
N ASN A 56 -0.11 9.15 -1.95
CA ASN A 56 0.34 9.44 -0.60
C ASN A 56 1.04 8.22 0.00
N GLY A 57 1.62 8.41 1.18
CA GLY A 57 2.17 7.33 1.98
C GLY A 57 2.09 7.56 3.49
N GLU A 58 2.33 6.48 4.22
CA GLU A 58 2.46 6.45 5.67
C GLU A 58 3.67 5.56 6.03
N THR A 59 4.64 6.13 6.73
CA THR A 59 5.74 5.40 7.33
C THR A 59 5.41 5.08 8.78
N CYS A 60 5.46 3.79 9.12
CA CYS A 60 5.24 3.27 10.46
C CYS A 60 6.55 2.72 11.03
N ILE A 61 7.02 3.24 12.17
CA ILE A 61 8.17 2.69 12.91
C ILE A 61 7.76 2.52 14.37
N GLY A 62 7.62 1.27 14.82
CA GLY A 62 7.09 0.95 16.13
C GLY A 62 5.65 1.49 16.31
N LYS A 63 5.48 2.51 17.18
CA LYS A 63 4.20 3.20 17.40
C LYS A 63 4.07 4.52 16.64
N ALA A 64 5.17 5.01 16.05
CA ALA A 64 5.17 6.27 15.31
C ALA A 64 4.57 6.06 13.91
N LYS A 65 3.72 6.99 13.49
CA LYS A 65 3.12 7.04 12.16
C LYS A 65 3.37 8.42 11.55
N MET A 66 3.93 8.44 10.35
CA MET A 66 4.26 9.67 9.64
C MET A 66 3.62 9.62 8.27
N GLN A 67 2.60 10.45 8.07
CA GLN A 67 1.97 10.62 6.77
C GLN A 67 2.81 11.57 5.92
N TRP A 68 2.90 11.28 4.63
CA TRP A 68 3.62 12.11 3.68
C TRP A 68 2.94 12.06 2.31
N GLU A 69 3.15 13.14 1.55
CA GLU A 69 2.66 13.30 0.18
C GLU A 69 3.86 13.62 -0.72
N PRO A 70 3.86 13.15 -1.98
CA PRO A 70 4.88 13.53 -2.94
C PRO A 70 4.78 15.04 -3.23
N GLN A 71 5.94 15.69 -3.41
CA GLN A 71 6.03 17.12 -3.77
C GLN A 71 5.77 17.35 -5.25
#